data_AF-A0A6J4T543-F1
#
_entry.id   AF-A0A6J4T543-F1
#
_cell.length_a   1.000
_cell.length_b   1.000
_cell.length_c   1.000
_cell.angle_alpha   90.00
_cell.angle_beta   90.00
_cell.angle_gamma   90.00
#
_symmetry.space_group_name_H-M   'P 1'
#
loop_
_entity.id
_entity.type
_entity.pdbx_description
1 polymer ?
#
loop_
_entity_poly.entity_id
_entity_poly.type
_entity_poly.pdbx_seq_one_letter_code
_entity_poly.pdbx_strand_id
1 'polypeptide(L)'
;MDPALDLEARRLFVSAALTTHAVRSLGGRLPAECDAGDLLILARRLGEGMGPVHRRYRLRFEPPYPGLTAGPEAVGGGSRIVLACSAFDGEERQLGVVFTTLIPGRLPQVSVAPAGAGIPEGWRPVAEPF
;
A
#
# COMPACT_ATOMS: atom_id res chain seq x y z
N MET A 1 -3.08 22.63 -18.64
CA MET A 1 -2.21 22.04 -17.61
C MET A 1 -1.43 20.91 -18.27
N ASP A 2 -0.15 20.75 -17.99
CA ASP A 2 0.66 19.66 -18.54
C ASP A 2 0.09 18.30 -18.06
N PRO A 3 -0.36 17.41 -18.97
CA PRO A 3 -0.93 16.11 -18.60
C PRO A 3 0.01 15.21 -17.80
N ALA A 4 1.33 15.34 -18.00
CA ALA A 4 2.32 14.58 -17.25
C ALA A 4 2.41 15.09 -15.80
N LEU A 5 2.41 16.41 -15.61
CA LEU A 5 2.42 17.02 -14.29
C LEU A 5 1.14 16.74 -13.49
N ASP A 6 -0.03 16.74 -14.14
CA ASP A 6 -1.30 16.37 -13.49
C ASP A 6 -1.26 14.93 -12.96
N LEU A 7 -0.69 14.00 -13.74
CA LEU A 7 -0.56 12.61 -13.34
C LEU A 7 0.39 12.43 -12.14
N GLU A 8 1.52 13.13 -12.12
CA GLU A 8 2.43 13.12 -10.96
C GLU A 8 1.79 13.71 -9.71
N ALA A 9 1.06 14.83 -9.86
CA ALA A 9 0.33 15.44 -8.76
C ALA A 9 -0.72 14.48 -8.17
N ARG A 10 -1.45 13.75 -9.03
CA ARG A 10 -2.39 12.70 -8.62
C ARG A 10 -1.68 11.56 -7.89
N ARG A 11 -0.54 11.06 -8.40
CA ARG A 11 0.24 10.01 -7.73
C ARG A 11 0.69 10.44 -6.34
N LEU A 12 1.24 11.65 -6.21
CA LEU A 12 1.67 12.21 -4.93
C LEU A 12 0.49 12.33 -3.96
N PHE A 13 -0.67 12.79 -4.44
CA PHE A 13 -1.89 12.86 -3.66
C PHE A 13 -2.34 11.49 -3.14
N VAL A 14 -2.36 10.47 -4.01
CA VAL A 14 -2.72 9.09 -3.63
C VAL A 14 -1.75 8.55 -2.57
N SER A 15 -0.44 8.74 -2.74
CA SER A 15 0.57 8.36 -1.76
C SER A 15 0.30 9.02 -0.39
N ALA A 16 0.03 10.33 -0.35
CA ALA A 16 -0.24 11.05 0.89
C ALA A 16 -1.55 10.59 1.57
N ALA A 17 -2.61 10.38 0.78
CA ALA A 17 -3.90 9.92 1.27
C ALA A 17 -3.80 8.51 1.87
N LEU A 18 -3.12 7.60 1.18
CA LEU A 18 -2.91 6.23 1.66
C LEU A 18 -1.94 6.16 2.84
N THR A 19 -0.91 6.99 2.88
CA THR A 19 -0.04 7.12 4.06
C THR A 19 -0.87 7.55 5.27
N THR A 20 -1.74 8.55 5.11
CA THR A 20 -2.61 9.03 6.19
C THR A 20 -3.57 7.94 6.65
N HIS A 21 -4.16 7.18 5.71
CA HIS A 21 -5.00 6.02 6.04
C HIS A 21 -4.21 4.98 6.82
N ALA A 22 -3.06 4.54 6.32
CA ALA A 22 -2.24 3.52 6.96
C ALA A 22 -1.80 3.92 8.38
N VAL A 23 -1.35 5.15 8.56
CA VAL A 23 -0.99 5.70 9.88
C VAL A 23 -2.18 5.64 10.84
N ARG A 24 -3.38 6.03 10.39
CA ARG A 24 -4.59 6.00 11.24
C ARG A 24 -5.03 4.58 11.56
N SER A 25 -5.08 3.70 10.56
CA SER A 25 -5.52 2.31 10.71
C SER A 25 -4.61 1.49 11.64
N LEU A 26 -3.31 1.81 11.64
CA LEU A 26 -2.31 1.11 12.46
C LEU A 26 -2.00 1.84 13.78
N GLY A 27 -2.56 3.03 14.02
CA GLY A 27 -2.34 3.78 15.26
C GLY A 27 -0.98 4.47 15.34
N GLY A 28 -0.32 4.75 14.22
CA GLY A 28 0.95 5.45 14.16
C GLY A 28 2.14 4.56 13.79
N ARG A 29 3.19 4.64 14.60
CA ARG A 29 4.43 3.86 14.42
C ARG A 29 4.16 2.40 14.79
N LEU A 30 4.68 1.47 13.99
CA LEU A 30 4.60 0.05 14.31
C LEU A 30 5.41 -0.25 15.58
N PRO A 31 4.94 -1.17 16.44
CA PRO A 31 5.75 -1.69 17.55
C PRO A 31 7.10 -2.20 17.05
N ALA A 32 8.15 -2.02 17.85
CA ALA A 32 9.52 -2.38 17.44
C ALA A 32 9.76 -3.89 17.52
N GLU A 33 9.00 -4.54 18.39
CA GLU A 33 8.99 -5.96 18.69
C GLU A 33 8.10 -6.79 17.74
N CYS A 34 7.44 -6.14 16.76
CA CYS A 34 6.60 -6.83 15.78
C CYS A 34 7.40 -7.90 15.03
N ASP A 35 6.89 -9.13 15.05
CA ASP A 35 7.44 -10.22 14.29
C ASP A 35 6.79 -10.36 12.89
N ALA A 36 7.15 -11.41 12.16
CA ALA A 36 6.61 -11.69 10.84
C ALA A 36 5.08 -11.91 10.83
N GLY A 37 4.54 -12.57 11.85
CA GLY A 37 3.11 -12.83 11.99
C GLY A 37 2.35 -11.54 12.26
N ASP A 38 2.88 -10.69 13.14
CA ASP A 38 2.33 -9.36 13.43
C ASP A 38 2.26 -8.50 12.16
N LEU A 39 3.31 -8.52 11.34
CA LEU A 39 3.35 -7.77 10.09
C LEU A 39 2.25 -8.19 9.11
N LEU A 40 1.93 -9.49 9.03
CA LEU A 40 0.80 -9.98 8.21
C LEU A 40 -0.56 -9.52 8.76
N ILE A 41 -0.73 -9.56 10.08
CA ILE A 41 -1.95 -9.08 10.74
C ILE A 41 -2.14 -7.58 10.48
N LEU A 42 -1.09 -6.78 10.68
CA LEU A 42 -1.10 -5.34 10.43
C LEU A 42 -1.36 -5.04 8.95
N ALA A 43 -0.76 -5.79 8.03
CA ALA A 43 -1.01 -5.65 6.60
C ALA A 43 -2.48 -5.91 6.24
N ARG A 44 -3.11 -6.96 6.79
CA ARG A 44 -4.54 -7.23 6.57
C ARG A 44 -5.43 -6.08 7.08
N ARG A 45 -5.11 -5.54 8.27
CA ARG A 45 -5.82 -4.38 8.85
C ARG A 45 -5.78 -3.13 7.98
N LEU A 46 -4.80 -2.98 7.10
CA LEU A 46 -4.75 -1.84 6.17
C LEU A 46 -5.91 -1.84 5.16
N GLY A 47 -6.41 -3.01 4.77
CA GLY A 47 -7.55 -3.15 3.86
C GLY A 47 -8.89 -2.82 4.53
N GLU A 48 -8.94 -2.91 5.86
CA GLU A 48 -10.12 -2.56 6.64
C GLU A 48 -10.40 -1.06 6.55
N GLY A 49 -11.67 -0.70 6.36
CA GLY A 49 -12.06 0.71 6.31
C GLY A 49 -11.57 1.49 5.08
N MET A 50 -11.23 0.81 3.98
CA MET A 50 -10.85 1.48 2.72
C MET A 50 -12.02 2.15 1.96
N GLY A 51 -13.26 1.80 2.28
CA GLY A 51 -14.47 2.32 1.62
C GLY A 51 -14.57 3.86 1.58
N PRO A 52 -14.29 4.59 2.67
CA PRO A 52 -14.18 6.06 2.66
C PRO A 52 -13.10 6.59 1.71
N VAL A 53 -11.93 5.96 1.61
CA VAL A 53 -10.84 6.37 0.71
C VAL A 53 -11.28 6.18 -0.74
N HIS A 54 -11.85 5.02 -1.08
CA HIS A 54 -12.39 4.76 -2.43
C HIS A 54 -13.42 5.81 -2.83
N ARG A 55 -14.40 6.07 -1.97
CA ARG A 55 -15.50 7.01 -2.28
C ARG A 55 -15.05 8.46 -2.33
N ARG A 56 -14.24 8.90 -1.36
CA ARG A 56 -13.81 10.30 -1.26
C ARG A 56 -12.91 10.70 -2.42
N TYR A 57 -12.06 9.80 -2.87
CA TYR A 57 -11.05 10.10 -3.89
C TYR A 57 -11.34 9.46 -5.25
N ARG A 58 -12.47 8.75 -5.39
CA ARG A 58 -12.83 7.99 -6.59
C ARG A 58 -11.69 7.09 -7.06
N LEU A 59 -11.12 6.35 -6.11
CA LEU A 59 -10.02 5.42 -6.37
C LEU A 59 -10.53 3.99 -6.37
N ARG A 60 -10.01 3.20 -7.31
CA ARG A 60 -10.15 1.75 -7.34
C ARG A 60 -8.76 1.13 -7.23
N PHE A 61 -8.66 0.02 -6.50
CA PHE A 61 -7.42 -0.75 -6.41
C PHE A 61 -7.61 -2.17 -6.93
N GLU A 62 -6.62 -2.67 -7.65
CA GLU A 62 -6.62 -4.03 -8.17
C GLU A 62 -5.24 -4.70 -8.00
N PRO A 63 -5.15 -5.80 -7.22
CA PRO A 63 -6.19 -6.30 -6.31
C PRO A 63 -6.56 -5.29 -5.20
N PRO A 64 -7.63 -5.51 -4.42
CA PRO A 64 -8.04 -4.59 -3.36
C PRO A 64 -6.89 -4.25 -2.41
N TYR A 65 -6.77 -2.97 -2.03
CA TYR A 65 -5.70 -2.49 -1.14
C TYR A 65 -5.68 -3.29 0.19
N PRO A 66 -4.50 -3.70 0.70
CA PRO A 66 -3.16 -3.34 0.21
C PRO A 66 -2.60 -4.28 -0.87
N GLY A 67 -3.37 -5.27 -1.34
CA GLY A 67 -3.06 -6.10 -2.49
C GLY A 67 -2.21 -7.33 -2.19
N LEU A 68 -1.19 -7.54 -3.02
CA LEU A 68 -0.33 -8.73 -3.03
C LEU A 68 0.94 -8.51 -2.22
N THR A 69 1.57 -9.59 -1.78
CA THR A 69 2.88 -9.59 -1.11
C THR A 69 3.66 -10.89 -1.34
N ALA A 70 4.99 -10.84 -1.24
CA ALA A 70 5.84 -12.03 -1.13
C ALA A 70 5.85 -12.63 0.30
N GLY A 71 5.16 -11.98 1.24
CA GLY A 71 5.22 -12.30 2.67
C GLY A 71 6.30 -11.48 3.40
N PRO A 72 6.44 -11.67 4.72
CA PRO A 72 7.47 -11.01 5.51
C PRO A 72 8.88 -11.43 5.09
N GLU A 73 9.79 -10.47 5.00
CA GLU A 73 11.21 -10.65 4.64
C GLU A 73 12.10 -10.25 5.83
N ALA A 74 13.19 -11.01 6.04
CA ALA A 74 14.23 -10.61 6.99
C ALA A 74 15.19 -9.61 6.33
N VAL A 75 15.44 -8.46 6.97
CA VAL A 75 16.31 -7.39 6.46
C VAL A 75 17.10 -6.75 7.60
N GLY A 76 18.43 -6.80 7.52
CA GLY A 76 19.32 -6.04 8.41
C GLY A 76 19.12 -6.31 9.91
N GLY A 77 18.74 -7.54 10.28
CA GLY A 77 18.47 -7.92 11.68
C GLY A 77 17.04 -7.68 12.16
N GLY A 78 16.13 -7.22 11.30
CA GLY A 78 14.70 -7.11 11.58
C GLY A 78 13.85 -7.73 10.47
N SER A 79 12.55 -7.46 10.50
CA SER A 79 11.59 -7.92 9.48
C SER A 79 10.95 -6.74 8.76
N ARG A 80 10.50 -6.96 7.53
CA ARG A 80 9.63 -6.03 6.80
C ARG A 80 8.59 -6.80 6.01
N ILE A 81 7.53 -6.15 5.58
CA ILE A 81 6.65 -6.66 4.54
C ILE A 81 6.39 -5.57 3.51
N VAL A 82 6.40 -5.95 2.24
CA VAL A 82 6.08 -5.06 1.11
C VAL A 82 4.81 -5.57 0.44
N LEU A 83 3.88 -4.66 0.21
CA LEU A 83 2.55 -4.91 -0.34
C LEU A 83 2.39 -4.11 -1.62
N ALA A 84 1.64 -4.62 -2.60
CA ALA A 84 1.43 -3.92 -3.85
C ALA A 84 0.02 -4.13 -4.45
N CYS A 85 -0.55 -3.05 -4.96
CA CYS A 85 -1.76 -3.07 -5.80
C CYS A 85 -1.71 -1.96 -6.87
N SER A 86 -2.38 -2.16 -8.00
CA SER A 86 -2.57 -1.10 -8.98
C SER A 86 -3.64 -0.12 -8.51
N ALA A 87 -3.43 1.18 -8.76
CA ALA A 87 -4.41 2.23 -8.50
C ALA A 87 -4.98 2.80 -9.79
N PHE A 88 -6.30 2.98 -9.82
CA PHE A 88 -7.05 3.57 -10.91
C PHE A 88 -7.89 4.75 -10.39
N ASP A 89 -8.04 5.78 -11.21
CA ASP A 89 -8.97 6.86 -10.91
C ASP A 89 -10.41 6.56 -11.36
N GLY A 90 -11.31 7.51 -11.14
CA GLY A 90 -12.73 7.36 -11.47
C GLY A 90 -13.05 7.30 -12.97
N GLU A 91 -12.05 7.50 -13.84
CA GLU A 91 -12.15 7.32 -15.29
C GLU A 91 -11.51 5.99 -15.73
N GLU A 92 -11.21 5.10 -14.78
CA GLU A 92 -10.52 3.82 -15.00
C GLU A 92 -9.11 3.97 -15.58
N ARG A 93 -8.51 5.15 -15.47
CA ARG A 93 -7.13 5.38 -15.88
C ARG A 93 -6.19 4.89 -14.79
N GLN A 94 -5.22 4.04 -15.15
CA GLN A 94 -4.19 3.60 -14.23
C GLN A 94 -3.28 4.77 -13.83
N LEU A 95 -3.19 5.02 -12.53
CA LEU A 95 -2.31 6.05 -11.95
C LEU A 95 -0.91 5.50 -11.71
N GLY A 96 -0.81 4.22 -11.33
CA GLY A 96 0.44 3.58 -10.96
C GLY A 96 0.25 2.34 -10.09
N VAL A 97 1.37 1.78 -9.64
CA VAL A 97 1.38 0.71 -8.62
C VAL A 97 1.69 1.32 -7.27
N VAL A 98 0.77 1.12 -6.32
CA VAL A 98 0.96 1.50 -4.93
C VAL A 98 1.83 0.45 -4.27
N PHE A 99 2.94 0.87 -3.66
CA PHE A 99 3.71 0.04 -2.75
C PHE A 99 3.48 0.51 -1.32
N THR A 100 3.06 -0.39 -0.43
CA THR A 100 3.01 -0.14 1.01
C THR A 100 4.06 -0.97 1.72
N THR A 101 4.91 -0.34 2.51
CA THR A 101 5.97 -1.00 3.28
C THR A 101 5.74 -0.82 4.76
N LEU A 102 5.76 -1.93 5.48
CA LEU A 102 5.68 -1.98 6.94
C LEU A 102 7.00 -2.48 7.49
N ILE A 103 7.59 -1.72 8.41
CA ILE A 103 8.83 -2.04 9.10
C ILE A 103 8.60 -1.76 10.59
N PRO A 104 8.86 -2.72 11.50
CA PRO A 104 8.79 -2.53 12.94
C PRO A 104 9.56 -1.28 13.39
N GLY A 105 8.97 -0.54 14.32
CA GLY A 105 9.54 0.71 14.80
C GLY A 105 9.52 1.87 13.79
N ARG A 106 8.85 1.76 12.64
CA ARG A 106 8.70 2.87 11.67
C ARG A 106 7.23 3.21 11.43
N LEU A 107 6.99 4.38 10.85
CA LEU A 107 5.67 4.69 10.28
C LEU A 107 5.48 3.87 9.00
N PRO A 108 4.24 3.49 8.67
CA PRO A 108 3.91 2.93 7.36
C PRO A 108 4.38 3.85 6.24
N GLN A 109 4.98 3.28 5.20
CA GLN A 109 5.45 4.02 4.05
C GLN A 109 4.62 3.64 2.83
N VAL A 110 4.08 4.63 2.12
CA VAL A 110 3.32 4.39 0.89
C VAL A 110 3.90 5.22 -0.26
N SER A 111 4.26 4.55 -1.35
CA SER A 111 4.67 5.20 -2.60
C SER A 111 3.79 4.74 -3.75
N VAL A 112 3.74 5.54 -4.82
CA VAL A 112 3.03 5.18 -6.06
C VAL A 112 4.04 5.26 -7.20
N ALA A 113 4.45 4.11 -7.70
CA ALA A 113 5.31 4.02 -8.87
C ALA A 113 4.53 4.40 -10.13
N PRO A 114 5.19 4.97 -11.17
CA PRO A 114 4.53 5.31 -12.43
C PRO A 114 3.81 4.12 -13.07
N ALA A 115 2.82 4.42 -13.92
CA ALA A 115 2.16 3.41 -14.75
C ALA A 115 3.22 2.67 -15.61
N GLY A 116 3.11 1.34 -15.67
CA GLY A 116 4.10 0.46 -16.30
C GLY A 116 5.08 -0.21 -15.32
N ALA A 117 5.17 0.26 -14.07
CA ALA A 117 5.78 -0.55 -13.01
C ALA A 117 4.93 -1.80 -12.79
N GLY A 118 5.53 -2.98 -12.88
CA GLY A 118 4.85 -4.25 -12.61
C GLY A 118 4.82 -4.58 -11.11
N ILE A 119 3.78 -5.29 -10.68
CA ILE A 119 3.84 -6.04 -9.42
C ILE A 119 4.65 -7.31 -9.70
N PRO A 120 5.67 -7.66 -8.89
CA PRO A 120 6.46 -8.85 -9.16
C PRO A 120 5.62 -10.13 -9.18
N GLU A 121 6.01 -11.06 -10.06
CA GLU A 121 5.33 -12.35 -10.19
C GLU A 121 5.51 -13.20 -8.90
N GLY A 122 4.55 -14.11 -8.67
CA GLY A 122 4.57 -15.03 -7.52
C GLY A 122 4.11 -14.43 -6.20
N TRP A 123 3.83 -13.12 -6.14
CA TRP A 123 3.21 -12.48 -4.98
C TRP A 123 1.75 -12.95 -4.83
N ARG A 124 1.30 -13.08 -3.58
CA ARG A 124 -0.03 -13.63 -3.24
C ARG A 124 -0.86 -12.61 -2.46
N PRO A 125 -2.20 -12.69 -2.50
CA PRO A 125 -3.05 -11.78 -1.75
C PRO A 125 -2.75 -11.82 -0.25
N VAL A 126 -2.55 -10.66 0.38
CA VAL A 126 -2.28 -10.62 1.83
C VAL A 126 -3.45 -11.12 2.68
N ALA A 127 -4.66 -11.09 2.11
CA ALA A 127 -5.87 -11.60 2.72
C ALA A 127 -5.84 -13.14 2.86
N GLU A 128 -4.99 -13.83 2.10
CA GLU A 128 -4.85 -15.28 2.17
C GLU A 128 -3.81 -15.72 3.23
N PRO A 129 -3.88 -16.97 3.71
CA PRO A 129 -2.86 -17.54 4.60
C PRO A 129 -1.48 -17.65 3.92
N PHE A 130 -0.41 -17.37 4.68
CA PHE A 130 1.00 -17.51 4.30
C PHE A 130 1.65 -18.64 5.07
#